data_AF-A0AAV5CN90-F1
#
_entry.id   AF-A0AAV5CN90-F1
#
_cell.length_a   1.000
_cell.length_b   1.000
_cell.length_c   1.000
_cell.angle_alpha   90.00
_cell.angle_beta   90.00
_cell.angle_gamma   90.00
#
_symmetry.space_group_name_H-M   'P 1'
#
loop_
_entity.id
_entity.type
_entity.pdbx_description
1 polymer ?
#
loop_
_entity_poly.entity_id
_entity_poly.type
_entity_poly.pdbx_seq_one_letter_code
_entity_poly.pdbx_strand_id
1 'polypeptide(L)'
;MWNDLKVPTASVYSWYPKSSYIREPLFFKGMTSDPPGSPSIKDAYCLMSFDDSVTTDHISPAGSIHKDSPAAKYLVENGVEPKDFNSYGSHRVNYEVMMRRTFGRILNKLLGGEVGAKTIHIPTRAKLSVYDAVVRYKTDGHDTIVLAGAEYGTGSSRDWDAKGTKLLLMQ
;
A
#
# COMPACT_ATOMS: atom_id res chain seq x y z
N MET A 1 24.18 -5.05 24.50
CA MET A 1 23.05 -5.38 23.61
C MET A 1 23.27 -4.89 22.18
N TRP A 2 23.60 -3.61 21.92
CA TRP A 2 23.89 -3.14 20.55
C TRP A 2 25.14 -3.78 19.94
N ASN A 3 26.26 -3.76 20.68
CA ASN A 3 27.55 -4.32 20.21
C ASN A 3 27.52 -5.85 20.07
N ASP A 4 26.52 -6.52 20.63
CA ASP A 4 26.39 -7.99 20.62
C ASP A 4 25.58 -8.50 19.41
N LEU A 5 25.02 -7.59 18.60
CA LEU A 5 24.28 -7.95 17.40
C LEU A 5 25.21 -8.55 16.36
N LYS A 6 24.90 -9.77 15.91
CA LYS A 6 25.63 -10.43 14.82
C LYS A 6 25.19 -9.84 13.49
N VAL A 7 26.14 -9.28 12.74
CA VAL A 7 25.89 -8.69 11.42
C VAL A 7 26.60 -9.51 10.34
N PRO A 8 25.93 -9.90 9.25
CA PRO A 8 26.59 -10.54 8.11
C PRO A 8 27.66 -9.64 7.48
N THR A 9 28.75 -10.22 6.98
CA THR A 9 29.82 -9.48 6.27
C THR A 9 29.61 -9.37 4.76
N ALA A 10 28.55 -9.97 4.24
CA ALA A 10 28.23 -9.95 2.81
C ALA A 10 27.85 -8.53 2.35
N SER A 11 28.28 -8.15 1.14
CA SER A 11 27.91 -6.87 0.50
C SER A 11 26.49 -6.86 -0.05
N VAL A 12 25.90 -8.05 -0.26
CA VAL A 12 24.52 -8.22 -0.72
C VAL A 12 23.68 -8.79 0.43
N TYR A 13 22.55 -8.14 0.72
CA TYR A 13 21.65 -8.57 1.77
C TYR A 13 21.00 -9.91 1.41
N SER A 14 21.11 -10.89 2.32
CA SER A 14 20.46 -12.20 2.17
C SER A 14 19.01 -12.11 2.64
N TRP A 15 18.09 -11.92 1.70
CA TRP A 15 16.65 -11.85 1.99
C TRP A 15 16.18 -13.14 2.66
N TYR A 16 15.51 -13.00 3.80
CA TYR A 16 14.91 -14.13 4.50
C TYR A 16 13.41 -14.24 4.17
N PRO A 17 12.96 -15.27 3.42
CA PRO A 17 11.59 -15.33 2.91
C PRO A 17 10.50 -15.37 4.00
N LYS A 18 10.83 -15.86 5.20
CA LYS A 18 9.88 -15.93 6.34
C LYS A 18 9.87 -14.66 7.20
N SER A 19 10.66 -13.64 6.85
CA SER A 19 10.69 -12.38 7.58
C SER A 19 9.35 -11.64 7.46
N SER A 20 8.77 -11.24 8.58
CA SER A 20 7.59 -10.35 8.62
C SER A 20 7.96 -8.85 8.63
N TYR A 21 9.25 -8.51 8.77
CA TYR A 21 9.72 -7.13 8.91
C TYR A 21 10.42 -6.58 7.67
N ILE A 22 11.23 -7.42 7.03
CA ILE A 22 12.07 -7.07 5.89
C ILE A 22 11.69 -7.97 4.72
N ARG A 23 11.25 -7.38 3.60
CA ARG A 23 10.92 -8.09 2.36
C ARG A 23 11.59 -7.39 1.18
N GLU A 24 12.04 -8.18 0.22
CA GLU A 24 12.58 -7.66 -1.04
C GLU A 24 11.48 -6.92 -1.81
N PRO A 25 11.61 -5.62 -2.06
CA PRO A 25 10.55 -4.88 -2.74
C PRO A 25 10.55 -5.12 -4.25
N LEU A 26 9.37 -5.02 -4.87
CA LEU A 26 9.19 -5.30 -6.30
C LEU A 26 9.61 -4.15 -7.24
N PHE A 27 10.17 -3.04 -6.72
CA PHE A 27 10.45 -1.84 -7.53
C PHE A 27 11.38 -2.07 -8.73
N PHE A 28 12.31 -3.02 -8.60
CA PHE A 28 13.31 -3.32 -9.62
C PHE A 28 13.04 -4.64 -10.35
N LYS A 29 11.94 -5.33 -10.03
CA LYS A 29 11.62 -6.62 -10.65
C LYS A 29 11.28 -6.39 -12.13
N GLY A 30 12.03 -7.05 -13.02
CA GLY A 30 11.86 -6.90 -14.46
C GLY A 30 12.45 -5.61 -15.04
N MET A 31 13.26 -4.86 -14.27
CA MET A 31 13.94 -3.67 -14.78
C MET A 31 15.01 -4.05 -15.81
N THR A 32 14.98 -3.39 -16.95
CA THR A 32 15.95 -3.52 -18.05
C THR A 32 16.81 -2.26 -18.14
N SER A 33 17.97 -2.36 -18.81
CA SER A 33 18.84 -1.21 -19.09
C SER A 33 18.15 -0.17 -19.97
N ASP A 34 17.36 -0.63 -20.95
CA ASP A 34 16.54 0.22 -21.79
C ASP A 34 15.18 0.45 -21.11
N PRO A 35 14.81 1.70 -20.80
CA PRO A 35 13.54 1.97 -20.13
C PRO A 35 12.38 1.63 -21.07
N PRO A 36 11.32 0.97 -20.57
CA PRO A 36 10.12 0.77 -21.38
C PRO A 36 9.50 2.14 -21.71
N GLY A 37 8.79 2.21 -22.84
CA GLY A 37 7.98 3.39 -23.16
C GLY A 37 6.88 3.64 -22.11
N SER A 38 6.27 4.82 -22.15
CA SER A 38 5.17 5.15 -21.25
C SER A 38 3.98 4.22 -21.46
N PRO A 39 3.51 3.49 -20.43
CA PRO A 39 2.34 2.63 -20.58
C PRO A 39 1.09 3.48 -20.86
N SER A 40 0.24 3.02 -21.77
CA SER A 40 -1.07 3.64 -21.99
C SER A 40 -2.05 3.19 -20.90
N ILE A 41 -2.76 4.14 -20.29
CA ILE A 41 -3.89 3.85 -19.42
C ILE A 41 -5.16 3.85 -20.28
N LYS A 42 -5.96 2.78 -20.24
CA LYS A 42 -7.18 2.65 -21.04
C LYS A 42 -8.36 2.17 -20.21
N ASP A 43 -9.51 2.78 -20.43
CA ASP A 43 -10.79 2.40 -19.80
C ASP A 43 -10.69 2.22 -18.27
N ALA A 44 -9.88 3.08 -17.63
CA ALA A 44 -9.56 2.96 -16.21
C ALA A 44 -10.76 3.30 -15.32
N TYR A 45 -10.91 2.54 -14.23
CA TYR A 45 -11.90 2.85 -13.19
C TYR A 45 -11.35 3.85 -12.17
N CYS A 46 -12.23 4.74 -11.72
CA CYS A 46 -11.96 5.58 -10.55
C CYS A 46 -11.98 4.70 -9.29
N LEU A 47 -10.80 4.44 -8.71
CA LEU A 47 -10.65 3.66 -7.48
C LEU A 47 -11.06 4.48 -6.26
N MET A 48 -10.64 5.74 -6.21
CA MET A 48 -10.93 6.67 -5.13
C MET A 48 -11.19 8.06 -5.70
N SER A 49 -12.12 8.79 -5.07
CA SER A 49 -12.37 10.20 -5.37
C SER A 49 -12.34 11.01 -4.09
N PHE A 50 -11.46 12.02 -4.05
CA PHE A 50 -11.21 12.85 -2.89
C PHE A 50 -11.69 14.30 -3.08
N ASP A 51 -11.81 15.03 -1.97
CA ASP A 51 -11.87 16.48 -1.94
C ASP A 51 -10.46 17.10 -1.95
N ASP A 52 -10.40 18.40 -1.69
CA ASP A 52 -9.18 19.18 -1.53
C ASP A 52 -8.42 18.81 -0.25
N SER A 53 -7.16 19.24 -0.18
CA SER A 53 -6.28 19.20 1.01
C SER A 53 -6.10 17.81 1.62
N VAL A 54 -6.03 16.78 0.77
CA VAL A 54 -5.60 15.43 1.17
C VAL A 54 -4.12 15.44 1.52
N THR A 55 -3.78 15.17 2.79
CA THR A 55 -2.39 15.11 3.24
C THR A 55 -1.71 13.75 3.04
N THR A 56 -0.39 13.72 3.13
CA THR A 56 0.40 12.47 3.13
C THR A 56 0.06 11.54 4.31
N ASP A 57 -0.47 12.05 5.43
CA ASP A 57 -0.94 11.22 6.55
C ASP A 57 -2.27 10.51 6.22
N HIS A 58 -3.14 11.13 5.39
CA HIS A 58 -4.33 10.45 4.87
C HIS A 58 -3.96 9.32 3.90
N ILE A 59 -2.98 9.55 3.02
CA ILE A 59 -2.53 8.58 2.02
C ILE A 59 -1.78 7.42 2.70
N SER A 60 -0.91 7.74 3.65
CA SER A 60 -0.02 6.77 4.30
C SER A 60 0.00 6.98 5.82
N PRO A 61 -1.07 6.54 6.52
CA PRO A 61 -1.22 6.76 7.95
C PRO A 61 -0.15 6.01 8.76
N ALA A 62 0.29 6.64 9.84
CA ALA A 62 1.13 6.02 10.86
C ALA A 62 0.25 5.37 11.96
N GLY A 63 0.87 4.52 12.78
CA GLY A 63 0.23 3.93 13.96
C GLY A 63 0.07 2.42 13.89
N SER A 64 -0.80 1.90 14.75
CA SER A 64 -1.04 0.46 14.94
C SER A 64 -1.80 -0.17 13.77
N ILE A 65 -1.58 -1.46 13.57
CA ILE A 65 -2.27 -2.24 12.55
C ILE A 65 -3.61 -2.72 13.11
N HIS A 66 -4.72 -2.31 12.49
CA HIS A 66 -6.06 -2.73 12.91
C HIS A 66 -6.29 -4.21 12.57
N LYS A 67 -6.87 -4.99 13.51
CA LYS A 67 -7.08 -6.45 13.37
C LYS A 67 -7.85 -6.87 12.13
N ASP A 68 -8.78 -6.03 11.67
CA ASP A 68 -9.63 -6.32 10.51
C ASP A 68 -9.08 -5.74 9.19
N SER A 69 -7.85 -5.21 9.21
CA SER A 69 -7.21 -4.62 8.02
C SER A 69 -6.64 -5.69 7.08
N PRO A 70 -6.49 -5.38 5.77
CA PRO A 70 -5.79 -6.28 4.85
C PRO A 70 -4.35 -6.61 5.31
N ALA A 71 -3.65 -5.64 5.92
CA ALA A 71 -2.32 -5.86 6.47
C ALA A 71 -2.31 -6.88 7.62
N ALA A 72 -3.31 -6.84 8.50
CA ALA A 72 -3.46 -7.83 9.57
C ALA A 72 -3.72 -9.24 9.01
N LYS A 73 -4.59 -9.38 8.01
CA LYS A 73 -4.83 -10.67 7.33
C LYS A 73 -3.53 -11.24 6.76
N TYR A 74 -2.78 -10.43 6.02
CA TYR A 74 -1.46 -10.82 5.50
C TYR A 74 -0.48 -11.26 6.60
N LEU A 75 -0.42 -10.54 7.72
CA LEU A 75 0.46 -10.89 8.85
C LEU A 75 0.06 -12.23 9.48
N VAL A 76 -1.23 -12.48 9.69
CA VAL A 76 -1.74 -13.75 10.22
C VAL A 76 -1.45 -14.90 9.27
N GLU A 77 -1.68 -14.72 7.97
CA GLU A 77 -1.34 -15.71 6.93
C GLU A 77 0.16 -16.04 6.90
N ASN A 78 1.01 -15.12 7.36
CA ASN A 78 2.46 -15.31 7.49
C ASN A 78 2.89 -15.72 8.92
N GLY A 79 1.95 -16.14 9.77
CA GLY A 79 2.24 -16.70 11.10
C GLY A 79 2.53 -15.67 12.19
N VAL A 80 2.15 -14.40 12.01
CA VAL A 80 2.28 -13.36 13.05
C VAL A 80 1.00 -13.30 13.86
N GLU A 81 1.11 -13.42 15.19
CA GLU A 81 -0.04 -13.29 16.09
C GLU A 81 -0.46 -11.82 16.27
N PRO A 82 -1.75 -11.52 16.52
CA PRO A 82 -2.23 -10.14 16.67
C PRO A 82 -1.49 -9.30 17.72
N LYS A 83 -1.00 -9.91 18.80
CA LYS A 83 -0.21 -9.22 19.84
C LYS A 83 1.16 -8.74 19.31
N ASP A 84 1.65 -9.35 18.23
CA ASP A 84 2.97 -9.14 17.64
C ASP A 84 2.90 -8.31 16.35
N PHE A 85 1.72 -7.79 15.96
CA PHE A 85 1.57 -6.93 14.77
C PHE A 85 2.37 -5.64 14.82
N ASN A 86 2.72 -5.16 16.02
CA ASN A 86 3.46 -3.92 16.20
C ASN A 86 2.78 -2.75 15.43
N SER A 87 3.54 -1.78 14.96
CA SER A 87 3.05 -0.64 14.18
C SER A 87 3.42 -0.74 12.70
N TYR A 88 2.70 -0.03 11.82
CA TYR A 88 3.14 0.14 10.44
C TYR A 88 4.53 0.77 10.34
N GLY A 89 4.94 1.56 11.34
CA GLY A 89 6.29 2.12 11.41
C GLY A 89 7.38 1.05 11.51
N SER A 90 7.10 -0.02 12.27
CA SER A 90 8.02 -1.14 12.44
C SER A 90 8.15 -2.00 11.18
N HIS A 91 7.08 -2.08 10.36
CA HIS A 91 7.05 -2.84 9.11
C HIS A 91 7.44 -2.02 7.87
N ARG A 92 8.11 -0.87 8.03
CA ARG A 92 8.43 0.05 6.91
C ARG A 92 9.25 -0.55 5.76
N VAL A 93 9.94 -1.67 5.99
CA VAL A 93 10.75 -2.39 4.99
C VAL A 93 9.98 -3.57 4.39
N ASN A 94 8.78 -3.88 4.89
CA ASN A 94 7.91 -4.91 4.35
C ASN A 94 6.86 -4.29 3.41
N TYR A 95 7.13 -4.29 2.11
CA TYR A 95 6.25 -3.65 1.14
C TYR A 95 4.82 -4.22 1.13
N GLU A 96 4.65 -5.51 1.45
CA GLU A 96 3.35 -6.19 1.49
C GLU A 96 2.46 -5.59 2.59
N VAL A 97 3.01 -5.31 3.76
CA VAL A 97 2.28 -4.65 4.86
C VAL A 97 1.97 -3.21 4.49
N MET A 98 2.94 -2.53 3.88
CA MET A 98 2.88 -1.09 3.68
C MET A 98 1.96 -0.68 2.53
N MET A 99 1.90 -1.43 1.43
CA MET A 99 0.92 -1.16 0.36
C MET A 99 -0.53 -1.42 0.81
N ARG A 100 -0.73 -2.40 1.71
CA ARG A 100 -2.06 -2.73 2.27
C ARG A 100 -2.60 -1.66 3.23
N ARG A 101 -1.77 -0.71 3.66
CA ARG A 101 -2.18 0.42 4.51
C ARG A 101 -2.58 1.67 3.71
N THR A 102 -2.21 1.73 2.44
CA THR A 102 -2.36 2.92 1.61
C THR A 102 -3.85 3.30 1.51
N PHE A 103 -4.13 4.60 1.62
CA PHE A 103 -5.48 5.18 1.72
C PHE A 103 -6.27 4.75 2.97
N GLY A 104 -5.58 4.47 4.08
CA GLY A 104 -6.20 3.88 5.27
C GLY A 104 -7.12 4.79 6.09
N ARG A 105 -6.92 6.11 6.05
CA ARG A 105 -7.64 7.11 6.88
C ARG A 105 -8.06 8.32 6.03
N ILE A 106 -8.70 8.06 4.89
CA ILE A 106 -9.11 9.09 3.94
C ILE A 106 -10.63 9.07 3.71
N LEU A 107 -11.20 10.24 3.44
CA LEU A 107 -12.60 10.39 3.06
C LEU A 107 -12.76 10.09 1.57
N ASN A 108 -13.61 9.11 1.23
CA ASN A 108 -13.85 8.73 -0.17
C ASN A 108 -15.26 9.16 -0.61
N LYS A 109 -15.34 10.03 -1.62
CA LYS A 109 -16.61 10.51 -2.20
C LYS A 109 -17.46 9.38 -2.78
N LEU A 110 -16.83 8.30 -3.26
CA LEU A 110 -17.54 7.14 -3.78
C LEU A 110 -18.39 6.44 -2.70
N LEU A 111 -18.06 6.65 -1.42
CA LEU A 111 -18.79 6.11 -0.27
C LEU A 111 -19.61 7.19 0.46
N GLY A 112 -20.01 8.27 -0.23
CA GLY A 112 -20.76 9.34 0.40
C GLY A 112 -19.99 10.07 1.51
N GLY A 113 -18.65 10.08 1.41
CA GLY A 113 -17.80 10.74 2.40
C GLY A 113 -17.47 9.91 3.64
N GLU A 114 -17.66 8.58 3.59
CA GLU A 114 -17.17 7.70 4.65
C GLU A 114 -15.64 7.76 4.75
N VAL A 115 -15.13 7.84 5.99
CA VAL A 115 -13.69 7.84 6.29
C VAL A 115 -13.21 6.39 6.48
N GLY A 116 -12.16 6.02 5.76
CA GLY A 116 -11.43 4.79 6.01
C GLY A 116 -10.87 4.12 4.75
N ALA A 117 -10.27 2.95 4.96
CA ALA A 117 -9.58 2.16 3.94
C ALA A 117 -10.50 1.41 2.98
N LYS A 118 -11.62 2.01 2.54
CA LYS A 118 -12.66 1.35 1.73
C LYS A 118 -13.02 2.12 0.47
N THR A 119 -13.53 1.38 -0.50
CA THR A 119 -14.09 1.92 -1.74
C THR A 119 -15.23 1.05 -2.29
N ILE A 120 -15.85 1.49 -3.39
CA ILE A 120 -16.82 0.72 -4.15
C ILE A 120 -16.13 0.15 -5.39
N HIS A 121 -16.18 -1.16 -5.55
CA HIS A 121 -15.87 -1.81 -6.82
C HIS A 121 -17.01 -1.53 -7.80
N ILE A 122 -16.79 -0.66 -8.79
CA ILE A 122 -17.83 -0.09 -9.65
C ILE A 122 -18.60 -1.18 -10.43
N PRO A 123 -17.95 -2.19 -11.05
CA PRO A 123 -18.66 -3.22 -11.79
C PRO A 123 -19.66 -4.01 -10.95
N THR A 124 -19.32 -4.33 -9.69
CA THR A 124 -20.18 -5.18 -8.83
C THR A 124 -20.92 -4.42 -7.73
N ARG A 125 -20.67 -3.12 -7.59
CA ARG A 125 -21.17 -2.26 -6.49
C ARG A 125 -20.81 -2.76 -5.09
N ALA A 126 -19.83 -3.66 -4.98
CA ALA A 126 -19.41 -4.21 -3.70
C ALA A 126 -18.54 -3.20 -2.96
N LYS A 127 -18.81 -3.00 -1.67
CA LYS A 127 -17.94 -2.23 -0.78
C LYS A 127 -16.80 -3.10 -0.30
N LEU A 128 -15.57 -2.75 -0.68
CA LEU A 128 -14.36 -3.51 -0.41
C LEU A 128 -13.32 -2.65 0.32
N SER A 129 -12.30 -3.29 0.88
CA SER A 129 -11.08 -2.54 1.23
C SER A 129 -10.43 -2.03 -0.06
N VAL A 130 -9.68 -0.93 0.02
CA VAL A 130 -9.00 -0.38 -1.17
C VAL A 130 -8.04 -1.42 -1.77
N TYR A 131 -7.31 -2.15 -0.93
CA TYR A 131 -6.43 -3.24 -1.37
C TYR A 131 -7.20 -4.32 -2.14
N ASP A 132 -8.29 -4.84 -1.58
CA ASP A 132 -9.07 -5.91 -2.23
C ASP A 132 -9.72 -5.43 -3.53
N ALA A 133 -10.15 -4.17 -3.60
CA ALA A 133 -10.70 -3.58 -4.82
C ALA A 133 -9.65 -3.50 -5.94
N VAL A 134 -8.42 -3.11 -5.61
CA VAL A 134 -7.30 -3.04 -6.58
C VAL A 134 -6.94 -4.43 -7.09
N VAL A 135 -6.80 -5.41 -6.20
CA VAL A 135 -6.54 -6.81 -6.59
C VAL A 135 -7.64 -7.31 -7.55
N ARG A 136 -8.91 -6.97 -7.27
CA ARG A 136 -10.03 -7.35 -8.11
C ARG A 136 -10.00 -6.68 -9.49
N TYR A 137 -9.86 -5.35 -9.55
CA TYR A 137 -9.75 -4.64 -10.83
C TYR A 137 -8.63 -5.18 -11.70
N LYS A 138 -7.46 -5.46 -11.09
CA LYS A 138 -6.34 -6.02 -11.83
C LYS A 138 -6.60 -7.44 -12.31
N THR A 139 -7.24 -8.28 -11.49
CA THR A 139 -7.66 -9.63 -11.89
C THR A 139 -8.63 -9.57 -13.09
N ASP A 140 -9.50 -8.56 -13.11
CA ASP A 140 -10.46 -8.32 -14.19
C ASP A 140 -9.83 -7.60 -15.41
N GLY A 141 -8.53 -7.27 -15.36
CA GLY A 141 -7.79 -6.65 -16.48
C GLY A 141 -8.04 -5.15 -16.65
N HIS A 142 -8.43 -4.46 -15.57
CA HIS A 142 -8.78 -3.04 -15.60
C HIS A 142 -7.72 -2.16 -14.91
N ASP A 143 -7.36 -1.06 -15.58
CA ASP A 143 -6.57 0.00 -14.99
C ASP A 143 -7.37 0.75 -13.91
N THR A 144 -6.67 1.36 -12.95
CA THR A 144 -7.30 2.19 -11.92
C THR A 144 -6.59 3.51 -11.74
N ILE A 145 -7.36 4.55 -11.43
CA ILE A 145 -6.87 5.90 -11.15
C ILE A 145 -7.50 6.47 -9.88
N VAL A 146 -6.86 7.52 -9.34
CA VAL A 146 -7.37 8.32 -8.22
C VAL A 146 -7.70 9.72 -8.73
N LEU A 147 -8.88 10.20 -8.39
CA LEU A 147 -9.27 11.60 -8.60
C LEU A 147 -9.13 12.36 -7.28
N ALA A 148 -8.50 13.52 -7.31
CA ALA A 148 -8.31 14.36 -6.13
C ALA A 148 -8.54 15.84 -6.46
N GLY A 149 -8.91 16.60 -5.43
CA GLY A 149 -9.04 18.05 -5.52
C GLY A 149 -7.70 18.77 -5.43
N ALA A 150 -7.76 20.05 -5.05
CA ALA A 150 -6.59 20.88 -4.82
C ALA A 150 -5.71 20.35 -3.67
N GLU A 151 -4.41 20.67 -3.67
CA GLU A 151 -3.50 20.38 -2.56
C GLU A 151 -3.38 18.89 -2.16
N TYR A 152 -3.59 17.99 -3.14
CA TYR A 152 -3.37 16.56 -2.94
C TYR A 152 -1.90 16.24 -2.64
N GLY A 153 -1.66 15.52 -1.55
CA GLY A 153 -0.33 15.11 -1.11
C GLY A 153 0.43 16.17 -0.31
N THR A 154 -0.26 17.16 0.28
CA THR A 154 0.39 18.17 1.13
C THR A 154 0.83 17.61 2.49
N GLY A 155 1.76 18.31 3.16
CA GLY A 155 2.26 17.96 4.50
C GLY A 155 3.65 17.34 4.51
N SER A 156 3.98 16.59 5.57
CA SER A 156 5.31 16.00 5.77
C SER A 156 5.64 14.94 4.72
N SER A 157 6.87 14.93 4.20
CA SER A 157 7.34 13.86 3.32
C SER A 157 7.31 12.50 4.03
N ARG A 158 6.76 11.48 3.37
CA ARG A 158 6.68 10.11 3.91
C ARG A 158 6.85 9.10 2.79
N ASP A 159 7.98 8.40 2.73
CA ASP A 159 8.31 7.36 1.73
C ASP A 159 7.16 6.55 1.10
N TRP A 160 6.18 6.15 1.91
CA TRP A 160 5.09 5.25 1.55
C TRP A 160 3.83 5.92 1.00
N ASP A 161 3.78 7.25 0.94
CA ASP A 161 2.73 7.97 0.21
C ASP A 161 2.80 7.67 -1.30
N ALA A 162 3.98 7.76 -1.89
CA ALA A 162 4.24 7.48 -3.29
C ALA A 162 4.56 5.99 -3.52
N LYS A 163 5.45 5.38 -2.72
CA LYS A 163 5.80 3.95 -2.88
C LYS A 163 4.57 3.04 -2.71
N GLY A 164 3.73 3.34 -1.73
CA GLY A 164 2.50 2.59 -1.45
C GLY A 164 1.50 2.73 -2.59
N THR A 165 1.23 3.96 -3.03
CA THR A 165 0.32 4.23 -4.16
C THR A 165 0.81 3.54 -5.44
N LYS A 166 2.10 3.65 -5.77
CA LYS A 166 2.68 2.98 -6.94
C LYS A 166 2.55 1.47 -6.86
N LEU A 167 2.99 0.85 -5.76
CA LEU A 167 2.92 -0.61 -5.61
C LEU A 167 1.50 -1.12 -5.58
N LEU A 168 0.58 -0.38 -4.96
CA LEU A 168 -0.83 -0.71 -4.95
C LEU A 168 -1.39 -0.69 -6.38
N LEU A 169 -1.27 0.42 -7.11
CA LEU A 169 -1.88 0.56 -8.44
C LEU A 169 -1.18 -0.23 -9.54
N MET A 170 0.09 -0.60 -9.35
CA MET A 170 0.84 -1.47 -10.27
C MET A 170 0.72 -2.97 -9.94
N GLN A 171 0.03 -3.33 -8.84
CA GLN A 171 -0.21 -4.73 -8.46
C GLN A 171 -0.76 -5.50 -9.62
#